data_AF-A0A6B1FEF8-F1
#
_entry.id   AF-A0A6B1FEF8-F1
#
_cell.length_a   1.000
_cell.length_b   1.000
_cell.length_c   1.000
_cell.angle_alpha   90.00
_cell.angle_beta   90.00
_cell.angle_gamma   90.00
#
_symmetry.space_group_name_H-M   'P 1'
#
loop_
_entity.id
_entity.type
_entity.pdbx_description
1 polymer ?
#
loop_
_entity_poly.entity_id
_entity_poly.type
_entity_poly.pdbx_seq_one_letter_code
_entity_poly.pdbx_strand_id
1 'polypeptide(L)'
;MFDLDREVGRWRERQERTSSLAAAELDELEDHLRARVNLEMGLMAVPSRRRAFALACEALGESNALSSEFAKAGTPRWRKVMIAGWAMFGASLVLPAVTFDLPAVADTYGYQRLWSRLLDGNLHALLPSIIVLSTIPTLRNARYLRSRWLTGAMAGLLGAAGIVTLAFGLFFTVRPEVILSFMLGPGFSFDVGTLGPGFWLWAGSLFPVATALLLRARHFRQLQPGAPFRGANEGAIE
;
A
#
# COMPACT_ATOMS: atom_id res chain seq x y z
N MET A 1 21.01 28.62 -34.47
CA MET A 1 20.96 28.85 -33.01
C MET A 1 20.59 27.55 -32.34
N PHE A 2 21.19 27.19 -31.20
CA PHE A 2 20.85 25.95 -30.49
C PHE A 2 19.50 26.11 -29.78
N ASP A 3 18.58 25.18 -30.02
CA ASP A 3 17.23 25.14 -29.44
C ASP A 3 17.20 24.09 -28.32
N LEU A 4 17.14 24.57 -27.08
CA LEU A 4 17.18 23.72 -25.89
C LEU A 4 15.90 22.92 -25.74
N ASP A 5 14.73 23.52 -25.98
CA ASP A 5 13.46 22.85 -25.79
C ASP A 5 13.30 21.68 -26.76
N ARG A 6 13.76 21.86 -28.00
CA ARG A 6 13.78 20.79 -29.00
C ARG A 6 14.71 19.63 -28.59
N GLU A 7 15.89 19.94 -28.04
CA GLU A 7 16.84 18.89 -27.62
C GLU A 7 16.40 18.18 -26.33
N VAL A 8 15.76 18.90 -25.40
CA VAL A 8 15.13 18.30 -24.22
C VAL A 8 14.00 17.37 -24.63
N GLY A 9 13.14 17.77 -25.58
CA GLY A 9 12.09 16.90 -26.11
C GLY A 9 12.66 15.62 -26.76
N ARG A 10 13.73 15.74 -27.56
CA ARG A 10 14.42 14.58 -28.15
C ARG A 10 15.07 13.67 -27.10
N TRP A 11 15.65 14.26 -26.05
CA TRP A 11 16.18 13.50 -24.92
C TRP A 11 15.06 12.73 -24.24
N ARG A 12 13.92 13.36 -23.97
CA ARG A 12 12.75 12.73 -23.35
C ARG A 12 12.21 11.57 -24.18
N GLU A 13 12.00 11.77 -25.48
CA GLU A 13 11.56 10.71 -26.40
C GLU A 13 12.51 9.50 -26.40
N ARG A 14 13.82 9.74 -26.29
CA ARG A 14 14.79 8.64 -26.17
C ARG A 14 14.62 7.91 -24.85
N GLN A 15 14.51 8.63 -23.73
CA GLN A 15 14.29 8.01 -22.42
C GLN A 15 13.00 7.19 -22.39
N GLU A 16 11.91 7.68 -22.98
CA GLU A 16 10.64 6.95 -23.07
C GLU A 16 10.77 5.62 -23.85
N ARG A 17 11.71 5.54 -24.80
CA ARG A 17 11.95 4.32 -25.60
C ARG A 17 12.95 3.36 -24.96
N THR A 18 13.95 3.88 -24.25
CA THR A 18 15.08 3.07 -23.75
C THR A 18 15.00 2.76 -22.27
N SER A 19 14.22 3.50 -21.49
CA SER A 19 14.08 3.32 -20.05
C SER A 19 12.72 2.73 -19.66
N SER A 20 12.63 2.16 -18.45
CA SER A 20 11.36 1.70 -17.86
C SER A 20 10.75 2.74 -16.90
N LEU A 21 11.15 4.01 -17.02
CA LEU A 21 10.76 5.09 -16.12
C LEU A 21 9.28 5.47 -16.30
N ALA A 22 8.61 5.81 -15.21
CA ALA A 22 7.26 6.36 -15.24
C ALA A 22 7.28 7.83 -15.74
N ALA A 23 6.15 8.29 -16.29
CA ALA A 23 6.04 9.67 -16.81
C ALA A 23 6.42 10.75 -15.79
N ALA A 24 6.05 10.57 -14.52
CA ALA A 24 6.41 11.51 -13.45
C ALA A 24 7.91 11.52 -13.12
N GLU A 25 8.59 10.36 -13.25
CA GLU A 25 10.05 10.27 -13.05
C GLU A 25 10.79 10.95 -14.21
N LEU A 26 10.24 10.86 -15.43
CA LEU A 26 10.76 11.57 -16.60
C LEU A 26 10.58 13.09 -16.48
N ASP A 27 9.46 13.56 -15.92
CA ASP A 27 9.24 14.98 -15.62
C ASP A 27 10.30 15.52 -14.65
N GLU A 28 10.55 14.79 -13.55
CA GLU A 28 11.56 15.16 -12.55
C GLU A 28 12.98 15.18 -13.15
N LEU A 29 13.32 14.20 -13.98
CA LEU A 29 14.61 14.19 -14.67
C LEU A 29 14.76 15.29 -15.71
N GLU A 30 13.67 15.65 -16.40
CA GLU A 30 13.67 16.80 -17.31
C GLU A 30 13.93 18.11 -16.55
N ASP A 31 13.26 18.31 -15.42
CA ASP A 31 13.47 19.47 -14.55
C ASP A 31 14.92 19.53 -14.05
N HIS A 32 15.48 18.39 -13.62
CA HIS A 32 16.89 18.30 -13.23
C HIS A 32 17.85 18.60 -14.39
N LEU A 33 17.56 18.09 -15.60
CA LEU A 33 18.35 18.37 -16.80
C LEU A 33 18.35 19.88 -17.09
N ARG A 34 17.17 20.52 -17.07
CA ARG A 34 17.04 21.97 -17.31
C ARG A 34 17.75 22.79 -16.22
N ALA A 35 17.59 22.43 -14.95
CA ALA A 35 18.29 23.06 -13.84
C ALA A 35 19.82 22.94 -13.99
N ARG A 36 20.31 21.76 -14.39
CA ARG A 36 21.74 21.53 -14.62
C ARG A 36 22.27 22.32 -15.81
N VAL A 37 21.54 22.39 -16.92
CA VAL A 37 21.90 23.24 -18.07
C VAL A 37 22.05 24.70 -17.64
N ASN A 38 21.10 25.22 -16.86
CA ASN A 38 21.15 26.59 -16.35
C ASN A 38 22.35 26.81 -15.43
N LEU A 39 22.68 25.84 -14.56
CA LEU A 39 23.86 25.89 -13.72
C LEU A 39 25.16 25.92 -14.55
N GLU A 40 25.30 25.03 -15.52
CA GLU A 40 26.48 24.97 -16.40
C GLU A 40 26.65 26.24 -17.24
N MET A 41 25.54 26.87 -17.66
CA MET A 41 25.58 28.19 -18.32
C MET A 41 26.00 29.30 -17.36
N GLY A 42 25.59 29.24 -16.09
CA GLY A 42 25.93 30.24 -15.07
C GLY A 42 27.39 30.21 -14.63
N LEU A 43 28.07 29.06 -14.76
CA LEU A 43 29.44 28.87 -14.28
C LEU A 43 30.53 29.59 -15.09
N MET A 44 30.20 30.44 -16.07
CA MET A 44 31.12 31.14 -17.00
C MET A 44 32.15 30.26 -17.75
N ALA A 45 32.25 28.97 -17.44
CA ALA A 45 33.21 28.04 -18.00
C ALA A 45 32.72 27.39 -19.31
N VAL A 46 31.43 27.52 -19.64
CA VAL A 46 30.82 26.84 -20.79
C VAL A 46 30.43 27.85 -21.87
N PRO A 47 31.18 27.92 -23.00
CA PRO A 47 31.00 28.98 -23.99
C PRO A 47 29.74 28.83 -24.86
N SER A 48 28.95 27.76 -24.72
CA SER A 48 27.72 27.60 -25.51
C SER A 48 26.66 26.74 -24.81
N ARG A 49 25.38 27.08 -25.03
CA ARG A 49 24.21 26.31 -24.54
C ARG A 49 24.22 24.86 -25.00
N ARG A 50 24.73 24.58 -26.21
CA ARG A 50 24.92 23.20 -26.72
C ARG A 50 25.87 22.39 -25.85
N ARG A 51 26.99 22.99 -25.43
CA ARG A 51 27.99 22.32 -24.60
C ARG A 51 27.49 22.14 -23.17
N ALA A 52 26.73 23.10 -22.64
CA ALA A 52 26.07 22.99 -21.33
C ALA A 52 25.07 21.83 -21.32
N PHE A 53 24.27 21.67 -22.39
CA PHE A 53 23.37 20.53 -22.55
C PHE A 53 24.11 19.19 -22.60
N ALA A 54 25.19 19.09 -23.38
CA ALA A 54 25.98 17.86 -23.46
C ALA A 54 26.56 17.46 -22.09
N LEU A 55 27.15 18.42 -21.35
CA LEU A 55 27.68 18.18 -20.01
C LEU A 55 26.58 17.81 -19.01
N ALA A 56 25.41 18.43 -19.11
CA ALA A 56 24.27 18.09 -18.25
C ALA A 56 23.76 16.66 -18.53
N CYS A 57 23.67 16.24 -19.80
CA CYS A 57 23.33 14.87 -20.15
C CYS A 57 24.38 13.86 -19.66
N GLU A 58 25.67 14.20 -19.76
CA GLU A 58 26.76 13.36 -19.27
C GLU A 58 26.73 13.23 -17.74
N ALA A 59 26.46 14.33 -17.03
CA ALA A 59 26.34 14.34 -15.58
C ALA A 59 25.12 13.56 -15.05
N LEU A 60 24.04 13.49 -15.82
CA LEU A 60 22.88 12.63 -15.50
C LEU A 60 23.24 11.14 -15.60
N GLY A 61 24.12 10.75 -16.52
CA GLY A 61 24.59 9.38 -16.68
C GLY A 61 23.68 8.49 -17.55
N GLU A 62 23.97 7.19 -17.58
CA GLU A 62 23.24 6.23 -18.41
C GLU A 62 21.81 5.96 -17.91
N SER A 63 20.84 6.01 -18.84
CA SER A 63 19.42 5.77 -18.61
C SER A 63 19.10 4.50 -17.80
N ASN A 64 19.85 3.43 -18.03
CA ASN A 64 19.63 2.15 -17.36
C ASN A 64 20.10 2.18 -15.90
N ALA A 65 21.20 2.89 -15.62
CA ALA A 65 21.67 3.11 -14.26
C ALA A 65 20.65 3.95 -13.46
N LEU A 66 20.15 5.05 -14.05
CA LEU A 66 19.05 5.84 -13.45
C LEU A 66 17.81 4.98 -13.21
N SER A 67 17.37 4.19 -14.19
CA SER A 67 16.20 3.32 -14.04
C SER A 67 16.35 2.36 -12.85
N SER A 68 17.56 1.85 -12.61
CA SER A 68 17.85 0.98 -11.47
C SER A 68 17.85 1.72 -10.12
N GLU A 69 18.34 2.96 -10.09
CA GLU A 69 18.33 3.85 -8.92
C GLU A 69 16.90 4.25 -8.54
N PHE A 70 16.10 4.66 -9.54
CA PHE A 70 14.68 4.96 -9.37
C PHE A 70 13.88 3.69 -9.01
N ALA A 71 14.21 2.51 -9.52
CA ALA A 71 13.57 1.27 -9.09
C ALA A 71 13.88 0.91 -7.62
N LYS A 72 15.11 1.17 -7.15
CA LYS A 72 15.51 0.98 -5.74
C LYS A 72 14.83 1.99 -4.82
N ALA A 73 14.74 3.25 -5.22
CA ALA A 73 14.01 4.29 -4.49
C ALA A 73 12.49 4.14 -4.59
N GLY A 74 12.02 3.54 -5.68
CA GLY A 74 10.64 3.60 -6.16
C GLY A 74 9.77 2.41 -5.81
N THR A 75 10.25 1.39 -5.09
CA THR A 75 9.30 0.43 -4.49
C THR A 75 8.60 1.11 -3.32
N PRO A 76 7.33 1.53 -3.48
CA PRO A 76 6.72 2.36 -2.48
C PRO A 76 6.51 1.53 -1.22
N ARG A 77 6.83 2.10 -0.05
CA ARG A 77 6.81 1.38 1.25
C ARG A 77 5.50 0.63 1.49
N TRP A 78 4.37 1.17 1.01
CA TRP A 78 3.07 0.52 1.11
C TRP A 78 3.04 -0.87 0.48
N ARG A 79 3.77 -1.12 -0.62
CA ARG A 79 3.74 -2.41 -1.32
C ARG A 79 4.41 -3.51 -0.50
N LYS A 80 5.53 -3.20 0.17
CA LYS A 80 6.23 -4.14 1.07
C LYS A 80 5.33 -4.53 2.25
N VAL A 81 4.70 -3.53 2.87
CA VAL A 81 3.77 -3.75 3.99
C VAL A 81 2.52 -4.52 3.54
N MET A 82 1.99 -4.24 2.35
CA MET A 82 0.86 -4.97 1.78
C MET A 82 1.20 -6.45 1.57
N ILE A 83 2.36 -6.74 0.98
CA ILE A 83 2.83 -8.11 0.75
C ILE A 83 3.00 -8.85 2.08
N ALA A 84 3.55 -8.20 3.10
CA ALA A 84 3.67 -8.80 4.43
C ALA A 84 2.30 -9.16 5.03
N GLY A 85 1.32 -8.25 4.93
CA GLY A 85 -0.05 -8.53 5.36
C GLY A 85 -0.68 -9.72 4.61
N TRP A 86 -0.53 -9.74 3.29
CA TRP A 86 -1.00 -10.85 2.46
C TRP A 86 -0.31 -12.18 2.75
N ALA A 87 1.00 -12.16 3.03
CA ALA A 87 1.74 -13.36 3.42
C ALA A 87 1.24 -13.90 4.77
N MET A 88 0.99 -13.04 5.75
CA MET A 88 0.39 -13.43 7.04
C MET A 88 -1.01 -14.01 6.85
N PHE A 89 -1.84 -13.36 6.02
CA PHE A 89 -3.18 -13.86 5.69
C PHE A 89 -3.12 -15.21 4.96
N GLY A 90 -2.21 -15.40 4.02
CA GLY A 90 -2.03 -16.69 3.34
C GLY A 90 -1.57 -17.79 4.31
N ALA A 91 -0.60 -17.47 5.17
CA ALA A 91 -0.11 -18.40 6.18
C ALA A 91 -1.19 -18.78 7.19
N SER A 92 -2.09 -17.85 7.55
CA SER A 92 -3.19 -18.15 8.49
C SER A 92 -4.18 -19.18 7.95
N LEU A 93 -4.30 -19.31 6.63
CA LEU A 93 -5.14 -20.33 6.00
C LEU A 93 -4.57 -21.74 6.13
N VAL A 94 -3.24 -21.86 6.18
CA VAL A 94 -2.52 -23.14 6.27
C VAL A 94 -2.28 -23.56 7.72
N LEU A 95 -2.28 -22.59 8.64
CA LEU A 95 -2.12 -22.88 10.05
C LEU A 95 -3.41 -23.46 10.66
N PRO A 96 -3.27 -24.29 11.72
CA PRO A 96 -4.41 -24.71 12.52
C PRO A 96 -5.13 -23.47 13.06
N ALA A 97 -6.41 -23.37 12.73
CA ALA A 97 -7.33 -22.41 13.31
C ALA A 97 -8.34 -23.28 14.05
N VAL A 98 -8.13 -23.53 15.34
CA VAL A 98 -9.06 -24.36 16.09
C VAL A 98 -10.38 -23.59 16.24
N THR A 99 -11.49 -24.28 15.98
CA THR A 99 -12.80 -23.66 15.94
C THR A 99 -13.90 -24.52 16.53
N PHE A 100 -14.88 -23.83 17.10
CA PHE A 100 -16.05 -24.39 17.76
C PHE A 100 -17.12 -24.74 16.72
N ASP A 101 -17.20 -26.01 16.37
CA ASP A 101 -18.47 -26.64 16.01
C ASP A 101 -18.81 -27.59 17.17
N LEU A 102 -19.82 -27.24 17.95
CA LEU A 102 -20.35 -28.15 18.99
C LEU A 102 -20.85 -29.42 18.27
N PRO A 103 -20.39 -30.64 18.65
CA PRO A 103 -19.76 -31.00 19.92
C PRO A 103 -18.28 -31.43 19.83
N ALA A 104 -17.56 -31.17 18.74
CA ALA A 104 -16.20 -31.72 18.55
C ALA A 104 -15.13 -30.64 18.33
N VAL A 105 -14.09 -30.67 19.16
CA VAL A 105 -12.83 -29.97 18.88
C VAL A 105 -12.13 -30.74 17.76
N ALA A 106 -12.32 -30.29 16.52
CA ALA A 106 -11.54 -30.75 15.39
C ALA A 106 -10.47 -29.70 15.07
N ASP A 107 -9.20 -30.14 15.00
CA ASP A 107 -8.12 -29.37 14.38
C ASP A 107 -8.50 -29.11 12.92
N THR A 108 -9.15 -27.97 12.68
CA THR A 108 -9.51 -27.52 11.35
C THR A 108 -8.51 -26.48 10.91
N TYR A 109 -8.08 -26.56 9.66
CA TYR A 109 -7.20 -25.56 9.08
C TYR A 109 -8.01 -24.30 8.73
N GLY A 110 -7.36 -23.13 8.76
CA GLY A 110 -8.02 -21.86 8.43
C GLY A 110 -8.76 -21.88 7.08
N TYR A 111 -8.21 -22.58 6.07
CA TYR A 111 -8.86 -22.75 4.77
C TYR A 111 -10.14 -23.60 4.82
N GLN A 112 -10.18 -24.66 5.64
CA GLN A 112 -11.36 -25.52 5.76
C GLN A 112 -12.52 -24.74 6.38
N ARG A 113 -12.21 -23.86 7.34
CA ARG A 113 -13.19 -22.98 7.95
C ARG A 113 -13.71 -21.91 7.00
N LEU A 114 -12.81 -21.30 6.23
CA LEU A 114 -13.20 -20.35 5.18
C LEU A 114 -14.20 -21.02 4.21
N TRP A 115 -13.94 -22.28 3.86
CA TRP A 115 -14.77 -23.06 2.97
C TRP A 115 -16.12 -23.48 3.60
N SER A 116 -16.13 -23.95 4.85
CA SER A 116 -17.38 -24.31 5.53
C SER A 116 -18.30 -23.11 5.66
N ARG A 117 -17.79 -21.96 6.11
CA ARG A 117 -18.58 -20.73 6.22
C ARG A 117 -19.13 -20.22 4.90
N LEU A 118 -18.41 -20.48 3.80
CA LEU A 118 -18.90 -20.17 2.46
C LEU A 118 -20.06 -21.08 2.06
N LEU A 119 -19.95 -22.39 2.33
CA LEU A 119 -20.99 -23.37 2.03
C LEU A 119 -22.23 -23.21 2.92
N ASP A 120 -22.04 -22.85 4.19
CA ASP A 120 -23.09 -22.64 5.18
C ASP A 120 -23.87 -21.33 4.98
N GLY A 121 -23.49 -20.51 3.98
CA GLY A 121 -24.10 -19.20 3.74
C GLY A 121 -23.83 -18.17 4.85
N ASN A 122 -22.86 -18.43 5.73
CA ASN A 122 -22.50 -17.53 6.82
C ASN A 122 -21.58 -16.41 6.31
N LEU A 123 -22.17 -15.50 5.53
CA LEU A 123 -21.43 -14.40 4.88
C LEU A 123 -20.89 -13.38 5.88
N HIS A 124 -21.51 -13.22 7.04
CA HIS A 124 -21.07 -12.25 8.06
C HIS A 124 -19.72 -12.66 8.68
N ALA A 125 -19.48 -13.95 8.91
CA ALA A 125 -18.18 -14.45 9.36
C ALA A 125 -17.08 -14.27 8.31
N LEU A 126 -17.44 -14.14 7.03
CA LEU A 126 -16.52 -13.95 5.93
C LEU A 126 -16.17 -12.49 5.67
N LEU A 127 -16.90 -11.53 6.23
CA LEU A 127 -16.72 -10.10 5.96
C LEU A 127 -15.26 -9.63 6.03
N PRO A 128 -14.48 -9.93 7.09
CA PRO A 128 -13.10 -9.43 7.16
C PRO A 128 -12.21 -10.06 6.07
N SER A 129 -12.40 -11.34 5.76
CA SER A 129 -11.67 -12.03 4.68
C SER A 129 -12.04 -11.48 3.30
N ILE A 130 -13.33 -11.20 3.06
CA ILE A 130 -13.80 -10.55 1.83
C ILE A 130 -13.17 -9.16 1.70
N ILE A 131 -13.07 -8.40 2.78
CA ILE A 131 -12.43 -7.08 2.76
C ILE A 131 -10.93 -7.21 2.43
N VAL A 132 -10.19 -8.16 3.02
CA VAL A 132 -8.79 -8.41 2.63
C VAL A 132 -8.70 -8.80 1.15
N LEU A 133 -9.52 -9.74 0.69
CA LEU A 133 -9.55 -10.20 -0.71
C LEU A 133 -9.88 -9.06 -1.68
N SER A 134 -10.75 -8.12 -1.29
CA SER A 134 -11.08 -6.94 -2.09
C SER A 134 -9.89 -5.98 -2.29
N THR A 135 -8.76 -6.20 -1.57
CA THR A 135 -7.51 -5.47 -1.81
C THR A 135 -6.64 -6.07 -2.93
N ILE A 136 -6.93 -7.26 -3.46
CA ILE A 136 -6.17 -7.86 -4.58
C ILE A 136 -6.02 -6.90 -5.78
N PRO A 137 -7.07 -6.19 -6.23
CA PRO A 137 -6.93 -5.25 -7.35
C PRO A 137 -5.91 -4.13 -7.07
N THR A 138 -5.71 -3.77 -5.80
CA THR A 138 -4.71 -2.76 -5.38
C THR A 138 -3.28 -3.22 -5.65
N LEU A 139 -3.02 -4.53 -5.64
CA LEU A 139 -1.71 -5.12 -5.95
C LEU A 139 -1.44 -5.18 -7.45
N ARG A 140 -2.48 -5.42 -8.27
CA ARG A 140 -2.33 -5.71 -9.70
C ARG A 140 -2.43 -4.48 -10.59
N ASN A 141 -3.25 -3.48 -10.23
CA ASN A 141 -3.48 -2.34 -11.12
C ASN A 141 -3.70 -1.04 -10.35
N ALA A 142 -2.74 -0.12 -10.41
CA ALA A 142 -2.78 1.15 -9.71
C ALA A 142 -3.96 2.05 -10.14
N ARG A 143 -4.57 1.78 -11.31
CA ARG A 143 -5.58 2.63 -11.94
C ARG A 143 -7.03 2.38 -11.46
N TYR A 144 -7.36 1.17 -10.98
CA TYR A 144 -8.77 0.78 -10.76
C TYR A 144 -9.38 1.35 -9.47
N LEU A 145 -8.57 1.62 -8.44
CA LEU A 145 -9.02 2.29 -7.21
C LEU A 145 -8.60 3.77 -7.18
N ARG A 146 -8.95 4.53 -8.22
CA ARG A 146 -8.64 5.98 -8.27
C ARG A 146 -9.50 6.79 -7.29
N SER A 147 -10.59 6.22 -6.76
CA SER A 147 -11.40 6.86 -5.72
C SER A 147 -10.65 6.90 -4.38
N ARG A 148 -10.22 8.10 -4.03
CA ARG A 148 -9.55 8.45 -2.77
C ARG A 148 -10.36 8.05 -1.55
N TRP A 149 -11.68 8.23 -1.65
CA TRP A 149 -12.61 7.96 -0.56
C TRP A 149 -12.70 6.47 -0.27
N LEU A 150 -12.77 5.63 -1.31
CA LEU A 150 -12.81 4.18 -1.16
C LEU A 150 -11.54 3.64 -0.49
N THR A 151 -10.35 4.11 -0.89
CA THR A 151 -9.10 3.61 -0.31
C THR A 151 -8.97 3.98 1.18
N GLY A 152 -9.37 5.21 1.54
CA GLY A 152 -9.37 5.65 2.95
C GLY A 152 -10.41 4.93 3.79
N ALA A 153 -11.64 4.78 3.29
CA ALA A 153 -12.72 4.08 3.97
C ALA A 153 -12.38 2.60 4.19
N MET A 154 -11.86 1.92 3.18
CA MET A 154 -11.41 0.52 3.29
C MET A 154 -10.29 0.36 4.32
N ALA A 155 -9.31 1.28 4.33
CA ALA A 155 -8.24 1.26 5.33
C ALA A 155 -8.78 1.42 6.76
N GLY A 156 -9.72 2.35 6.96
CA GLY A 156 -10.40 2.55 8.24
C GLY A 156 -11.20 1.32 8.69
N LEU A 157 -11.98 0.74 7.78
CA LEU A 157 -12.77 -0.48 8.05
C LEU A 157 -11.87 -1.67 8.40
N LEU A 158 -10.78 -1.90 7.66
CA LEU A 158 -9.81 -2.97 7.96
C LEU A 158 -9.12 -2.76 9.31
N GLY A 159 -8.69 -1.53 9.60
CA GLY A 159 -8.08 -1.20 10.88
C GLY A 159 -9.04 -1.43 12.05
N ALA A 160 -10.27 -0.96 11.94
CA ALA A 160 -11.31 -1.17 12.96
C ALA A 160 -11.64 -2.65 13.15
N ALA A 161 -11.81 -3.39 12.04
CA ALA A 161 -12.05 -4.83 12.09
C ALA A 161 -10.90 -5.58 12.77
N GLY A 162 -9.64 -5.21 12.48
CA GLY A 162 -8.47 -5.78 13.14
C GLY A 162 -8.43 -5.52 14.65
N ILE A 163 -8.72 -4.29 15.07
CA ILE A 163 -8.78 -3.93 16.49
C ILE A 163 -9.89 -4.70 17.20
N VAL A 164 -11.12 -4.69 16.65
CA VAL A 164 -12.26 -5.41 17.24
C VAL A 164 -11.97 -6.90 17.35
N THR A 165 -11.38 -7.50 16.31
CA THR A 165 -11.05 -8.93 16.29
C THR A 165 -9.97 -9.29 17.32
N LEU A 166 -8.90 -8.49 17.43
CA LEU A 166 -7.86 -8.72 18.43
C LEU A 166 -8.37 -8.48 19.85
N ALA A 167 -9.15 -7.42 20.06
CA ALA A 167 -9.76 -7.14 21.37
C ALA A 167 -10.70 -8.26 21.76
N PHE A 168 -11.51 -8.77 20.81
CA PHE A 168 -12.36 -9.92 21.03
C PHE A 168 -11.53 -11.17 21.36
N GLY A 169 -10.51 -11.51 20.58
CA GLY A 169 -9.62 -12.64 20.86
C GLY A 169 -8.95 -12.54 22.24
N LEU A 170 -8.41 -11.37 22.59
CA LEU A 170 -7.78 -11.12 23.89
C LEU A 170 -8.80 -11.19 25.02
N PHE A 171 -9.98 -10.61 24.83
CA PHE A 171 -11.03 -10.64 25.84
C PHE A 171 -11.50 -12.07 26.12
N PHE A 172 -11.64 -12.89 25.08
CA PHE A 172 -11.87 -14.32 25.25
C PHE A 172 -10.72 -14.98 26.02
N THR A 173 -9.45 -14.66 25.76
CA THR A 173 -8.30 -15.24 26.49
C THR A 173 -8.26 -14.92 27.97
N VAL A 174 -8.76 -13.75 28.38
CA VAL A 174 -8.65 -13.31 29.77
C VAL A 174 -9.88 -13.71 30.60
N ARG A 175 -11.08 -13.78 29.99
CA ARG A 175 -12.36 -14.02 30.70
C ARG A 175 -13.34 -14.89 29.89
N PRO A 176 -13.01 -16.16 29.59
CA PRO A 176 -13.89 -17.04 28.82
C PRO A 176 -15.29 -17.20 29.42
N GLU A 177 -15.35 -17.34 30.74
CA GLU A 177 -16.57 -17.67 31.49
C GLU A 177 -17.64 -16.58 31.42
N VAL A 178 -17.25 -15.30 31.36
CA VAL A 178 -18.17 -14.15 31.44
C VAL A 178 -19.01 -14.00 30.16
N ILE A 179 -18.43 -14.30 29.00
CA ILE A 179 -19.09 -14.07 27.71
C ILE A 179 -20.00 -15.25 27.36
N LEU A 180 -19.54 -16.48 27.56
CA LEU A 180 -20.37 -17.64 27.24
C LEU A 180 -21.59 -17.70 28.15
N SER A 181 -21.44 -17.35 29.43
CA SER A 181 -22.59 -17.25 30.32
C SER A 181 -23.54 -16.10 29.92
N PHE A 182 -23.02 -14.98 29.39
CA PHE A 182 -23.83 -13.87 28.88
C PHE A 182 -24.55 -14.18 27.54
N MET A 183 -23.88 -14.86 26.60
CA MET A 183 -24.39 -15.12 25.25
C MET A 183 -25.20 -16.43 25.14
N LEU A 184 -24.79 -17.46 25.88
CA LEU A 184 -25.28 -18.84 25.71
C LEU A 184 -25.91 -19.41 27.00
N GLY A 185 -25.85 -18.66 28.10
CA GLY A 185 -26.40 -19.04 29.39
C GLY A 185 -25.41 -19.79 30.29
N PRO A 186 -25.74 -19.91 31.60
CA PRO A 186 -24.88 -20.58 32.58
C PRO A 186 -24.72 -22.08 32.26
N GLY A 187 -23.47 -22.57 32.29
CA GLY A 187 -23.14 -23.97 32.01
C GLY A 187 -22.20 -24.19 30.82
N PHE A 188 -21.95 -23.16 30.01
CA PHE A 188 -20.95 -23.20 28.95
C PHE A 188 -19.57 -22.82 29.47
N SER A 189 -18.61 -23.76 29.41
CA SER A 189 -17.19 -23.51 29.67
C SER A 189 -16.40 -23.47 28.35
N PHE A 190 -15.41 -22.58 28.29
CA PHE A 190 -14.57 -22.36 27.10
C PHE A 190 -13.11 -22.43 27.51
N ASP A 191 -12.34 -23.27 26.83
CA ASP A 191 -10.89 -23.32 27.02
C ASP A 191 -10.23 -22.39 26.00
N VAL A 192 -9.59 -21.33 26.50
CA VAL A 192 -9.04 -20.29 25.62
C VAL A 192 -7.64 -20.57 25.09
N GLY A 193 -7.04 -21.70 25.47
CA GLY A 193 -5.85 -22.20 24.79
C GLY A 193 -6.07 -22.47 23.30
N THR A 194 -7.31 -22.37 22.80
CA THR A 194 -7.78 -22.95 21.53
C THR A 194 -8.02 -21.97 20.39
N LEU A 195 -7.71 -20.67 20.47
CA LEU A 195 -7.87 -19.82 19.27
C LEU A 195 -6.89 -20.20 18.13
N GLY A 196 -5.81 -20.92 18.46
CA GLY A 196 -4.84 -21.44 17.50
C GLY A 196 -3.99 -20.34 16.84
N PRO A 197 -2.80 -20.68 16.33
CA PRO A 197 -1.92 -19.70 15.69
C PRO A 197 -2.53 -19.10 14.42
N GLY A 198 -3.39 -19.85 13.70
CA GLY A 198 -4.06 -19.36 12.49
C GLY A 198 -4.95 -18.15 12.75
N PHE A 199 -5.72 -18.14 13.84
CA PHE A 199 -6.58 -16.99 14.19
C PHE A 199 -5.76 -15.71 14.42
N TRP A 200 -4.69 -15.81 15.23
CA TRP A 200 -3.85 -14.65 15.56
C TRP A 200 -3.13 -14.10 14.34
N LEU A 201 -2.65 -14.97 13.45
CA LEU A 201 -1.99 -14.55 12.23
C LEU A 201 -2.98 -13.90 11.25
N TRP A 202 -4.20 -14.44 11.15
CA TRP A 202 -5.29 -13.84 10.38
C TRP A 202 -5.66 -12.46 10.92
N ALA A 203 -5.92 -12.33 12.22
CA ALA A 203 -6.27 -11.05 12.85
C ALA A 203 -5.13 -10.03 12.71
N GLY A 204 -3.88 -10.47 12.93
CA GLY A 204 -2.68 -9.65 12.78
C GLY A 204 -2.46 -9.15 11.35
N SER A 205 -2.83 -9.94 10.34
CA SER A 205 -2.67 -9.57 8.93
C SER A 205 -3.43 -8.30 8.53
N LEU A 206 -4.50 -7.97 9.25
CA LEU A 206 -5.34 -6.79 8.97
C LEU A 206 -4.58 -5.48 9.18
N PHE A 207 -3.62 -5.45 10.11
CA PHE A 207 -2.85 -4.24 10.45
C PHE A 207 -1.88 -3.81 9.33
N PRO A 208 -1.02 -4.69 8.78
CA PRO A 208 -0.20 -4.35 7.63
C PRO A 208 -1.06 -3.97 6.40
N VAL A 209 -2.14 -4.70 6.12
CA VAL A 209 -3.01 -4.37 4.98
C VAL A 209 -3.62 -2.98 5.12
N ALA A 210 -4.20 -2.64 6.28
CA ALA A 210 -4.73 -1.32 6.56
C ALA A 210 -3.64 -0.23 6.46
N THR A 211 -2.48 -0.47 7.07
CA THR A 211 -1.32 0.45 7.03
C THR A 211 -0.85 0.69 5.61
N ALA A 212 -0.78 -0.35 4.78
CA ALA A 212 -0.41 -0.24 3.39
C ALA A 212 -1.42 0.61 2.60
N LEU A 213 -2.72 0.44 2.83
CA LEU A 213 -3.73 1.29 2.19
C LEU A 213 -3.60 2.76 2.60
N LEU A 214 -3.31 3.04 3.87
CA LEU A 214 -3.04 4.41 4.35
C LEU A 214 -1.79 5.01 3.71
N LEU A 215 -0.69 4.27 3.68
CA LEU A 215 0.56 4.69 3.04
C LEU A 215 0.35 4.94 1.53
N ARG A 216 -0.41 4.07 0.86
CA ARG A 216 -0.78 4.24 -0.54
C ARG A 216 -1.61 5.50 -0.76
N ALA A 217 -2.61 5.75 0.09
CA ALA A 217 -3.42 6.97 0.04
C ALA A 217 -2.59 8.24 0.28
N ARG A 218 -1.57 8.19 1.15
CA ARG A 218 -0.62 9.31 1.36
C ARG A 218 0.29 9.53 0.16
N HIS A 219 0.84 8.46 -0.42
CA HIS A 219 1.71 8.53 -1.60
C HIS A 219 1.01 9.21 -2.79
N PHE A 220 -0.26 8.88 -3.04
CA PHE A 220 -1.05 9.57 -4.08
C PHE A 220 -1.31 11.05 -3.82
N ARG A 221 -1.24 11.54 -2.57
CA ARG A 221 -1.35 12.99 -2.29
C ARG A 221 -0.08 13.72 -2.67
N GLN A 222 1.08 13.08 -2.51
CA GLN A 222 2.37 13.67 -2.85
C GLN A 222 2.56 13.79 -4.37
N LEU A 223 2.01 12.84 -5.14
CA LEU A 223 2.10 12.81 -6.61
C LEU A 223 1.12 13.76 -7.33
N GLN A 224 0.45 14.68 -6.63
CA GLN A 224 -0.36 15.71 -7.29
C GLN A 224 0.31 17.09 -7.19
N PRO A 225 1.14 17.45 -8.18
CA PRO A 225 1.56 18.83 -8.36
C PRO A 225 0.33 19.63 -8.78
N GLY A 226 -0.06 20.62 -7.98
CA GLY A 226 -1.14 21.54 -8.33
C GLY A 226 -2.36 21.57 -7.42
N ALA A 227 -2.33 20.93 -6.23
CA ALA A 227 -3.27 21.37 -5.20
C ALA A 227 -2.96 22.84 -4.89
N PRO A 228 -3.87 23.80 -5.17
CA PRO A 228 -3.59 25.21 -4.97
C PRO A 228 -3.20 25.40 -3.51
N PHE A 229 -2.06 26.07 -3.29
CA PHE A 229 -1.57 26.44 -1.98
C PHE A 229 -2.65 27.29 -1.31
N ARG A 230 -3.49 26.67 -0.48
CA ARG A 230 -4.70 27.26 0.09
C ARG A 230 -4.39 28.22 1.25
N GLY A 231 -3.29 28.97 1.14
CA GLY A 231 -2.71 29.75 2.23
C GLY A 231 -2.21 31.14 1.83
N ALA A 232 -2.69 31.72 0.72
CA ALA A 232 -2.19 33.01 0.26
C ALA A 232 -3.29 34.04 -0.11
N ASN A 233 -4.51 33.93 0.44
CA ASN A 233 -5.58 34.90 0.16
C ASN A 233 -6.43 35.24 1.40
N GLU A 234 -5.80 35.49 2.55
CA GLU A 234 -6.48 36.06 3.74
C GLU A 234 -6.03 37.50 4.07
N GLY A 235 -5.43 38.24 3.13
CA GLY A 235 -4.80 39.54 3.43
C GLY A 235 -5.12 40.71 2.50
N ALA A 236 -6.20 40.68 1.73
CA ALA A 236 -6.59 41.80 0.88
C ALA A 236 -8.12 42.01 0.90
N ILE A 237 -8.62 42.51 2.02
CA ILE A 237 -9.84 43.31 2.04
C ILE A 237 -9.45 44.62 2.71
N GLU A 238 -9.31 45.63 1.86
CA GLU A 238 -9.33 47.06 2.21
C GLU A 238 -10.66 47.45 2.87
#